data_AF-A0A9E3IQ90-F1
#
_entry.id   AF-A0A9E3IQ90-F1
#
_cell.length_a   1.000
_cell.length_b   1.000
_cell.length_c   1.000
_cell.angle_alpha   90.00
_cell.angle_beta   90.00
_cell.angle_gamma   90.00
#
_symmetry.space_group_name_H-M   'P 1'
#
loop_
_entity.id
_entity.type
_entity.pdbx_description
1 polymer ?
#
loop_
_entity_poly.entity_id
_entity_poly.type
_entity_poly.pdbx_seq_one_letter_code
_entity_poly.pdbx_strand_id
1 'polypeptide(L)'
;MGKTDTPRRGFCIYTNPLFQEPTLAVKEGDGPCVFSTEAAAQREIADFMMTRLREFIDGERDFNDAITVEEYVVPVTVLPDGSVVDGDGQHFGKEV
;
A
#
# COMPACT_ATOMS: atom_id res chain seq x y z
N MET A 1 1.15 -27.07 0.56
CA MET A 1 0.28 -25.94 0.15
C MET A 1 0.77 -25.50 -1.22
N GLY A 2 -0.03 -25.70 -2.28
CA GLY A 2 0.42 -25.49 -3.65
C GLY A 2 0.74 -24.01 -3.91
N LYS A 3 1.98 -23.71 -4.31
CA LYS A 3 2.31 -22.42 -4.91
C LYS A 3 1.51 -22.34 -6.21
N THR A 4 0.57 -21.40 -6.29
CA THR A 4 -0.11 -21.11 -7.55
C THR A 4 0.94 -20.57 -8.51
N ASP A 5 1.28 -21.38 -9.52
CA ASP A 5 2.37 -21.16 -10.48
C ASP A 5 2.06 -20.04 -11.50
N THR A 6 1.06 -19.21 -11.22
CA THR A 6 0.55 -18.21 -12.16
C THR A 6 0.49 -16.85 -11.49
N PRO A 7 1.09 -15.81 -12.12
CA PRO A 7 0.96 -14.45 -11.64
C PRO A 7 -0.51 -14.06 -11.51
N ARG A 8 -0.87 -13.42 -10.39
CA ARG A 8 -2.24 -12.92 -10.17
C ARG A 8 -2.24 -11.40 -10.09
N ARG A 9 -3.35 -10.78 -10.47
CA ARG A 9 -3.53 -9.33 -10.29
C ARG A 9 -3.89 -9.01 -8.85
N GLY A 10 -3.51 -7.82 -8.41
CA GLY A 10 -3.85 -7.26 -7.11
C GLY A 10 -3.67 -5.76 -7.09
N PHE A 11 -3.84 -5.18 -5.91
CA PHE A 11 -3.67 -3.77 -5.66
C PHE A 11 -2.82 -3.58 -4.42
N CYS A 12 -1.93 -2.60 -4.44
CA CYS A 12 -1.13 -2.19 -3.31
C CYS A 12 -1.32 -0.69 -3.07
N ILE A 13 -1.02 -0.23 -1.87
CA ILE A 13 -1.08 1.19 -1.52
C ILE A 13 0.35 1.69 -1.43
N TYR A 14 0.64 2.75 -2.18
CA TYR A 14 1.94 3.38 -2.25
C TYR A 14 1.83 4.77 -1.61
N THR A 15 2.90 5.26 -1.02
CA THR A 15 3.04 6.70 -0.75
C THR A 15 3.88 7.34 -1.86
N ASN A 16 3.56 8.57 -2.23
CA ASN A 16 4.40 9.40 -3.11
C ASN A 16 4.91 10.63 -2.35
N PRO A 17 6.00 10.51 -1.58
CA PRO A 17 6.57 11.65 -0.90
C PRO A 17 7.15 12.60 -1.96
N LEU A 18 6.93 13.91 -1.82
CA LEU A 18 7.34 14.94 -2.81
C LEU A 18 8.82 14.91 -3.23
N PHE A 19 9.69 14.24 -2.46
CA PHE A 19 11.14 14.17 -2.70
C PHE A 19 11.71 12.75 -2.65
N GLN A 20 10.88 11.71 -2.65
CA GLN A 20 11.34 10.32 -2.57
C GLN A 20 10.65 9.47 -3.62
N GLU A 21 11.28 8.35 -3.99
CA GLU A 21 10.62 7.37 -4.84
C GLU A 21 9.40 6.77 -4.11
N PRO A 22 8.36 6.37 -4.87
CA PRO A 22 7.22 5.71 -4.28
C PRO A 22 7.61 4.49 -3.45
N THR A 23 6.98 4.33 -2.29
CA THR A 23 7.22 3.17 -1.42
C THR A 23 5.91 2.56 -0.96
N LEU A 24 5.94 1.29 -0.54
CA LEU A 24 4.77 0.59 -0.02
C LEU A 24 4.31 1.25 1.29
N ALA A 25 3.10 1.81 1.26
CA ALA A 25 2.45 2.42 2.41
C ALA A 25 2.02 1.36 3.44
N VAL A 26 1.55 0.20 2.94
CA VAL A 26 1.03 -0.89 3.77
C VAL A 26 1.81 -2.16 3.50
N LYS A 27 2.28 -2.80 4.56
CA LYS A 27 3.07 -4.03 4.54
C LYS A 27 2.40 -5.12 5.37
N GLU A 28 2.50 -6.36 4.91
CA GLU A 28 2.06 -7.54 5.65
C GLU A 28 3.32 -8.32 6.08
N GLY A 29 3.72 -8.16 7.35
CA GLY A 29 5.04 -8.57 7.82
C GLY A 29 6.15 -7.82 7.08
N ASP A 30 7.10 -8.56 6.51
CA ASP A 30 8.20 -7.99 5.71
C ASP A 30 7.83 -7.82 4.22
N GLY A 31 6.61 -8.20 3.82
CA GLY A 31 6.16 -8.23 2.43
C GLY A 31 5.16 -7.15 2.06
N PRO A 32 4.87 -6.99 0.75
CA PRO A 32 3.81 -6.12 0.27
C PRO A 32 2.43 -6.59 0.77
N CYS A 33 1.62 -5.66 1.28
CA CYS A 33 0.21 -5.94 1.51
C CYS A 33 -0.55 -5.85 0.17
N VAL A 34 -1.26 -6.93 -0.21
CA VAL A 34 -1.97 -7.00 -1.50
C VAL A 34 -3.47 -7.16 -1.31
N PHE A 35 -4.21 -6.17 -1.79
CA PHE A 35 -5.66 -6.18 -1.84
C PHE A 35 -6.18 -6.88 -3.10
N SER A 36 -7.30 -7.58 -2.98
CA SER A 36 -7.95 -8.28 -4.10
C SER A 36 -8.72 -7.34 -5.02
N THR A 37 -9.14 -6.17 -4.53
CA THR A 37 -9.91 -5.17 -5.28
C THR A 37 -9.42 -3.76 -4.96
N GLU A 38 -9.54 -2.86 -5.92
CA GLU A 38 -9.23 -1.44 -5.73
C GLU A 38 -10.06 -0.82 -4.60
N ALA A 39 -11.35 -1.18 -4.54
CA ALA A 39 -12.26 -0.69 -3.50
C ALA A 39 -11.84 -1.12 -2.08
N ALA A 40 -11.21 -2.29 -1.92
CA ALA A 40 -10.67 -2.70 -0.62
C ALA A 40 -9.46 -1.85 -0.23
N ALA A 41 -8.54 -1.58 -1.17
CA ALA A 41 -7.40 -0.70 -0.93
C ALA A 41 -7.84 0.75 -0.63
N GLN A 42 -8.84 1.27 -1.34
CA GLN A 42 -9.39 2.61 -1.09
C GLN A 42 -10.03 2.73 0.30
N ARG A 43 -10.70 1.66 0.77
CA ARG A 43 -11.25 1.63 2.14
C ARG A 43 -10.16 1.66 3.20
N GLU A 44 -9.06 0.92 2.99
CA GLU A 44 -7.91 0.98 3.91
C GLU A 44 -7.34 2.40 4.02
N ILE A 45 -7.18 3.10 2.88
CA ILE A 45 -6.75 4.52 2.88
C ILE A 45 -7.75 5.37 3.68
N ALA A 46 -9.05 5.19 3.47
CA ALA A 46 -10.08 5.93 4.18
C ALA A 46 -10.06 5.66 5.69
N ASP A 47 -9.89 4.41 6.11
CA ASP A 47 -9.80 4.01 7.52
C ASP A 47 -8.55 4.62 8.20
N PHE A 48 -7.42 4.64 7.48
CA PHE A 48 -6.20 5.31 7.95
C PHE A 48 -6.38 6.83 8.06
N MET A 49 -7.04 7.47 7.09
CA MET A 49 -7.41 8.89 7.17
C MET A 49 -8.32 9.18 8.37
N MET A 50 -9.34 8.36 8.60
CA MET A 50 -10.24 8.52 9.74
C MET A 50 -9.49 8.43 11.07
N THR A 51 -8.51 7.52 11.17
CA THR A 51 -7.66 7.36 12.34
C THR A 51 -6.81 8.61 12.58
N ARG A 52 -6.12 9.12 11.55
CA ARG A 52 -5.31 10.35 11.66
C ARG A 52 -6.14 11.58 12.04
N LEU A 53 -7.35 11.70 11.50
CA LEU A 53 -8.27 12.78 11.86
C LEU A 53 -8.75 12.66 13.31
N ARG A 54 -8.97 11.44 13.81
CA ARG A 54 -9.29 11.20 15.22
C ARG A 54 -8.14 11.61 16.12
N GLU A 55 -6.92 11.18 15.82
CA GLU A 55 -5.70 11.55 16.56
C GLU A 55 -5.52 13.07 16.62
N PHE A 56 -5.80 13.80 15.54
CA PHE A 56 -5.79 15.27 15.57
C PHE A 56 -6.84 15.86 16.53
N ILE A 57 -8.09 15.37 16.48
CA ILE A 57 -9.16 15.83 17.38
C ILE A 57 -8.79 15.58 18.85
N ASP A 58 -8.13 14.46 19.12
CA ASP A 58 -7.71 14.06 20.46
C ASP A 58 -6.41 14.77 20.91
N GLY A 59 -5.79 15.57 20.03
CA GLY A 59 -4.58 16.36 20.29
C GLY A 59 -3.26 15.59 20.17
N GLU A 60 -3.30 14.40 19.59
CA GLU A 60 -2.15 13.48 19.43
C GLU A 60 -1.40 13.68 18.10
N ARG A 61 -1.97 14.43 17.15
CA ARG A 61 -1.39 14.72 15.83
C ARG A 61 -1.56 16.18 15.42
N ASP A 62 -0.63 16.73 14.63
CA ASP A 62 -0.78 18.06 14.01
C ASP A 62 -1.83 18.04 12.88
N PHE A 63 -2.49 19.18 12.65
CA PHE A 63 -3.49 19.30 11.61
C PHE A 63 -2.95 18.97 10.22
N ASN A 64 -1.79 19.50 9.83
CA ASN A 64 -1.26 19.31 8.47
C ASN A 64 -0.90 17.85 8.23
N ASP A 65 -0.34 17.18 9.22
CA ASP A 65 -0.05 15.75 9.17
C ASP A 65 -1.34 14.90 9.08
N ALA A 66 -2.40 15.29 9.81
CA ALA A 66 -3.67 14.57 9.77
C ALA A 66 -4.42 14.68 8.44
N ILE A 67 -4.28 15.79 7.71
CA ILE A 67 -4.99 16.03 6.44
C ILE A 67 -4.18 15.69 5.19
N THR A 68 -2.87 15.46 5.31
CA THR A 68 -2.01 15.19 4.15
C THR A 68 -2.26 13.77 3.66
N VAL A 69 -2.65 13.59 2.40
CA VAL A 69 -2.79 12.26 1.79
C VAL A 69 -1.67 12.08 0.78
N GLU A 70 -0.74 11.17 1.09
CA GLU A 70 0.32 10.75 0.17
C GLU A 70 0.02 9.38 -0.43
N GLU A 71 -0.98 8.68 0.13
CA GLU A 71 -1.35 7.32 -0.22
C GLU A 71 -2.19 7.25 -1.50
N TYR A 72 -1.82 6.34 -2.41
CA TYR A 72 -2.57 6.06 -3.64
C TYR A 72 -2.53 4.56 -3.98
N VAL A 73 -3.57 4.12 -4.70
CA VAL A 73 -3.71 2.71 -5.08
C VAL A 73 -3.00 2.43 -6.40
N VAL A 74 -2.17 1.38 -6.41
CA VAL A 74 -1.41 0.93 -7.57
C VAL A 74 -1.83 -0.49 -7.94
N PRO A 75 -2.27 -0.74 -9.19
CA PRO A 75 -2.49 -2.10 -9.68
C PRO A 75 -1.14 -2.81 -9.86
N VAL A 76 -1.04 -4.04 -9.37
CA VAL A 76 0.19 -4.83 -9.39
C VAL A 76 -0.05 -6.25 -9.92
N THR A 77 1.04 -6.86 -10.39
CA THR A 77 1.13 -8.30 -10.64
C THR A 77 1.86 -8.95 -9.47
N VAL A 78 1.21 -9.89 -8.80
CA VAL A 78 1.81 -10.69 -7.73
C VAL A 78 2.44 -11.93 -8.33
N LEU A 79 3.73 -12.13 -8.10
CA LEU A 79 4.50 -13.28 -8.56
C LEU A 79 4.32 -14.49 -7.63
N PRO A 80 4.64 -15.72 -8.08
CA PRO A 80 4.50 -16.94 -7.27
C PRO A 80 5.34 -16.99 -5.98
N ASP A 81 6.37 -16.15 -5.88
CA ASP A 81 7.19 -15.99 -4.67
C ASP A 81 6.61 -14.99 -3.66
N GLY A 82 5.50 -14.32 -4.01
CA GLY A 82 4.83 -13.31 -3.19
C GLY A 82 5.35 -11.88 -3.39
N SER A 83 6.35 -11.68 -4.26
CA SER A 83 6.75 -10.33 -4.68
C SER A 83 5.70 -9.71 -5.61
N VAL A 84 5.78 -8.40 -5.79
CA VAL A 84 4.87 -7.63 -6.65
C VAL A 84 5.64 -6.78 -7.64
N VAL A 85 5.11 -6.67 -8.85
CA VAL A 85 5.59 -5.80 -9.92
C VAL A 85 4.49 -4.84 -10.32
N ASP A 86 4.79 -3.54 -10.35
CA ASP A 86 3.85 -2.52 -10.82
C ASP A 86 3.93 -2.29 -12.34
N GLY A 87 3.14 -1.33 -12.85
CA GLY A 87 3.10 -1.00 -14.27
C GLY A 87 4.37 -0.31 -14.81
N ASP A 88 5.17 0.28 -13.92
CA ASP A 88 6.43 0.95 -14.25
C ASP A 88 7.64 -0.01 -14.15
N GLY A 89 7.39 -1.27 -13.75
CA GLY A 89 8.39 -2.30 -13.61
C GLY A 89 9.13 -2.27 -12.27
N GLN A 90 8.65 -1.48 -11.30
CA GLN A 90 9.20 -1.52 -9.95
C GLN A 90 8.83 -2.83 -9.26
N HIS A 91 9.78 -3.38 -8.53
CA HIS A 91 9.67 -4.69 -7.90
C HIS A 91 9.78 -4.56 -6.39
N PHE A 92 8.78 -5.08 -5.66
CA PHE A 92 8.74 -5.03 -4.20
C PHE A 92 8.46 -6.41 -3.59
N GLY A 93 9.02 -6.67 -2.42
CA GLY A 93 9.01 -8.02 -1.84
C GLY A 93 10.24 -8.81 -2.29
N LYS A 94 10.21 -10.13 -2.15
CA LYS A 94 11.47 -10.87 -2.02
C LYS A 94 12.24 -11.03 -3.35
N GLU A 95 13.43 -10.45 -3.41
CA GLU A 95 14.60 -11.15 -3.93
C GLU A 95 15.51 -11.51 -2.74
N VAL A 96 15.72 -12.83 -2.57
CA VAL A 96 16.56 -13.55 -1.57
C VAL A 96 15.99 -13.69 -0.14
#